data_AF-A0AAD6XKH7-F1
#
_entry.id   AF-A0AAD6XKH7-F1
#
_cell.length_a   1.000
_cell.length_b   1.000
_cell.length_c   1.000
_cell.angle_alpha   90.00
_cell.angle_beta   90.00
_cell.angle_gamma   90.00
#
_symmetry.space_group_name_H-M   'P 1'
#
loop_
_entity.id
_entity.type
_entity.pdbx_description
1 polymer ?
#
loop_
_entity_poly.entity_id
_entity_poly.type
_entity_poly.pdbx_seq_one_letter_code
_entity_poly.pdbx_strand_id
1 'polypeptide(L)'
;MDARPPRPAARTKLTAQQERRLIAFLDDKFLELTRGYKMRSQPSKSHLATLTDFLAAAAPLLQLILQTPPSSALRAPYLLRLTHDVLGAVPGYPTPLDTSGMTGLLDWLDDLDQSWVCVLSVRAWDPVNGPADTEPDAETAAKVSRVTQTERTRLRGLLVGGAAALEEWLGGGVPSVCSGPITERDRDGEDDDDDEDVADVLARLGVQDGFDALFCRTLEELGELGGIGVLPPT
;
A
#
# COMPACT_ATOMS: atom_id res chain seq x y z
N MET A 1 1.70 37.39 -22.90
CA MET A 1 0.35 37.08 -22.39
C MET A 1 0.35 35.59 -22.09
N ASP A 2 0.83 35.20 -20.91
CA ASP A 2 0.86 33.81 -20.49
C ASP A 2 -0.54 33.38 -20.06
N ALA A 3 -1.21 32.63 -20.93
CA ALA A 3 -2.47 31.99 -20.62
C ALA A 3 -2.19 30.89 -19.60
N ARG A 4 -2.49 31.16 -18.32
CA ARG A 4 -2.51 30.15 -17.27
C ARG A 4 -3.41 29.00 -17.73
N PRO A 5 -2.94 27.74 -17.76
CA PRO A 5 -3.76 26.61 -18.17
C PRO A 5 -5.01 26.53 -17.26
N PRO A 6 -6.15 26.09 -17.81
CA PRO A 6 -7.38 25.99 -17.04
C PRO A 6 -7.16 25.05 -15.85
N ARG A 7 -7.40 25.59 -14.64
CA ARG A 7 -7.33 24.84 -13.39
C ARG A 7 -8.22 23.59 -13.56
N PRO A 8 -7.71 22.36 -13.37
CA PRO A 8 -8.52 21.16 -13.52
C PRO A 8 -9.74 21.31 -12.61
N ALA A 9 -10.94 21.15 -13.18
CA ALA A 9 -12.20 21.37 -12.49
C ALA A 9 -12.19 20.58 -11.18
N ALA A 10 -12.43 21.25 -10.05
CA ALA A 10 -12.56 20.62 -8.75
C ALA A 10 -13.57 19.48 -8.90
N ARG A 11 -13.11 18.23 -8.67
CA ARG A 11 -13.91 17.04 -8.97
C ARG A 11 -15.24 17.12 -8.22
N THR A 12 -16.31 17.24 -8.99
CA THR A 12 -17.65 17.53 -8.49
C THR A 12 -18.11 16.45 -7.52
N LYS A 13 -18.82 16.84 -6.46
CA LYS A 13 -19.39 15.88 -5.49
C LYS A 13 -20.23 14.83 -6.22
N LEU A 14 -20.05 13.56 -5.85
CA LEU A 14 -20.89 12.47 -6.35
C LEU A 14 -22.33 12.68 -5.90
N THR A 15 -23.28 12.38 -6.78
CA THR A 15 -24.69 12.24 -6.40
C THR A 15 -24.88 10.96 -5.58
N ALA A 16 -25.90 10.90 -4.72
CA ALA A 16 -26.20 9.71 -3.92
C ALA A 16 -26.41 8.44 -4.78
N GLN A 17 -26.91 8.59 -6.02
CA GLN A 17 -27.05 7.46 -6.95
C GLN A 17 -25.70 7.00 -7.50
N GLN A 18 -24.80 7.92 -7.87
CA GLN A 18 -23.44 7.60 -8.28
C GLN A 18 -22.66 6.94 -7.14
N GLU A 19 -22.80 7.46 -5.92
CA GLU A 19 -22.17 6.91 -4.73
C GLU A 19 -22.62 5.46 -4.47
N ARG A 20 -23.92 5.17 -4.49
CA ARG A 20 -24.44 3.80 -4.34
C ARG A 20 -23.94 2.85 -5.43
N ARG A 21 -23.86 3.33 -6.68
CA ARG A 21 -23.33 2.53 -7.80
C ARG A 21 -21.84 2.25 -7.64
N LEU A 22 -21.08 3.25 -7.20
CA LEU A 22 -19.65 3.13 -6.93
C LEU A 22 -19.39 2.13 -5.80
N ILE A 23 -20.13 2.22 -4.69
CA ILE A 23 -20.07 1.27 -3.58
C ILE A 23 -20.32 -0.16 -4.08
N ALA A 24 -21.43 -0.37 -4.80
CA ALA A 24 -21.78 -1.69 -5.31
C ALA A 24 -20.71 -2.25 -6.26
N PHE A 25 -20.14 -1.41 -7.13
CA PHE A 25 -19.06 -1.80 -8.03
C PHE A 25 -17.77 -2.14 -7.27
N LEU A 26 -17.35 -1.30 -6.32
CA LEU A 26 -16.17 -1.55 -5.50
C LEU A 26 -16.32 -2.85 -4.70
N ASP A 27 -17.46 -3.04 -4.04
CA ASP A 27 -17.72 -4.24 -3.26
C ASP A 27 -17.66 -5.52 -4.09
N ASP A 28 -18.22 -5.49 -5.32
CA ASP A 28 -18.13 -6.61 -6.27
C ASP A 28 -16.68 -6.88 -6.69
N LYS A 29 -15.89 -5.83 -6.98
CA LYS A 29 -14.47 -5.98 -7.31
C LYS A 29 -13.60 -6.47 -6.17
N PHE A 30 -13.83 -6.02 -4.94
CA PHE A 30 -13.17 -6.59 -3.76
C PHE A 30 -13.55 -8.07 -3.56
N LEU A 31 -14.79 -8.44 -3.84
CA LEU A 31 -15.23 -9.83 -3.75
C LEU A 31 -14.58 -10.71 -4.81
N GLU A 32 -14.48 -10.23 -6.06
CA GLU A 32 -13.72 -10.88 -7.13
C GLU A 32 -12.25 -11.09 -6.72
N LEU A 33 -11.59 -10.03 -6.24
CA LEU A 33 -10.20 -10.08 -5.79
C LEU A 33 -10.01 -11.10 -4.66
N THR A 34 -10.87 -11.07 -3.65
CA THR A 34 -10.83 -12.01 -2.51
C THR A 34 -11.05 -13.46 -2.96
N ARG A 35 -11.99 -13.70 -3.88
CA ARG A 35 -12.25 -15.05 -4.42
C ARG A 35 -11.06 -15.55 -5.23
N GLY A 36 -10.51 -14.71 -6.10
CA GLY A 36 -9.33 -15.05 -6.90
C GLY A 36 -8.13 -15.39 -6.01
N TYR A 37 -7.87 -14.58 -4.97
CA TYR A 37 -6.82 -14.87 -3.98
C TYR A 37 -7.04 -16.19 -3.24
N LYS A 38 -8.26 -16.48 -2.77
CA LYS A 38 -8.58 -17.75 -2.10
C LYS A 38 -8.41 -18.97 -3.01
N MET A 39 -8.56 -18.78 -4.32
CA MET A 39 -8.42 -19.83 -5.32
C MET A 39 -7.04 -19.88 -5.98
N ARG A 40 -6.08 -19.06 -5.54
CA ARG A 40 -4.74 -18.93 -6.17
C ARG A 40 -3.96 -20.24 -6.31
N SER A 41 -4.17 -21.19 -5.40
CA SER A 41 -3.54 -22.51 -5.44
C SER A 41 -4.15 -23.47 -6.48
N GLN A 42 -5.20 -23.03 -7.20
CA GLN A 42 -5.84 -23.77 -8.28
C GLN A 42 -5.70 -22.98 -9.58
N PRO A 43 -4.55 -23.07 -10.29
CA PRO A 43 -4.24 -22.25 -11.47
C PRO A 43 -5.25 -22.39 -12.61
N SER A 44 -5.92 -23.55 -12.70
CA SER A 44 -7.00 -23.78 -13.68
C SER A 44 -8.29 -23.02 -13.40
N LYS A 45 -8.44 -22.43 -12.19
CA LYS A 45 -9.69 -21.78 -11.74
C LYS A 45 -9.51 -20.34 -11.27
N SER A 46 -8.28 -19.89 -11.02
CA SER A 46 -8.00 -18.51 -10.63
C SER A 46 -7.10 -17.84 -11.66
N HIS A 47 -7.50 -16.63 -12.07
CA HIS A 47 -6.67 -15.74 -12.86
C HIS A 47 -5.65 -14.96 -12.01
N LEU A 48 -5.66 -15.15 -10.67
CA LEU A 48 -4.77 -14.49 -9.71
C LEU A 48 -3.82 -15.51 -9.07
N ALA A 49 -3.25 -16.41 -9.87
CA ALA A 49 -2.38 -17.48 -9.40
C ALA A 49 -1.00 -16.97 -8.97
N THR A 50 -0.54 -15.86 -9.57
CA THR A 50 0.74 -15.21 -9.25
C THR A 50 0.55 -13.91 -8.48
N LEU A 51 1.61 -13.48 -7.78
CA LEU A 51 1.63 -12.18 -7.10
C LEU A 51 1.44 -11.04 -8.12
N THR A 52 2.10 -11.12 -9.28
CA THR A 52 1.98 -10.13 -10.35
C THR A 52 0.54 -9.98 -10.85
N ASP A 53 -0.16 -11.10 -11.09
CA ASP A 53 -1.56 -11.05 -11.52
C ASP A 53 -2.46 -10.42 -10.45
N PHE A 54 -2.20 -10.73 -9.18
CA PHE A 54 -2.93 -10.17 -8.05
C PHE A 54 -2.73 -8.65 -7.93
N LEU A 55 -1.48 -8.18 -7.97
CA LEU A 55 -1.18 -6.74 -7.93
C LEU A 55 -1.75 -6.00 -9.15
N ALA A 56 -1.66 -6.61 -10.34
CA ALA A 56 -2.27 -6.08 -11.55
C ALA A 56 -3.80 -5.96 -11.45
N ALA A 57 -4.47 -6.89 -10.76
CA ALA A 57 -5.91 -6.80 -10.49
C ALA A 57 -6.27 -5.79 -9.39
N ALA A 58 -5.39 -5.58 -8.42
CA ALA A 58 -5.57 -4.61 -7.34
C ALA A 58 -5.29 -3.15 -7.79
N ALA A 59 -4.41 -2.93 -8.76
CA ALA A 59 -4.05 -1.59 -9.24
C ALA A 59 -5.25 -0.78 -9.78
N PRO A 60 -6.17 -1.31 -10.61
CA PRO A 60 -7.37 -0.58 -11.03
C PRO A 60 -8.29 -0.18 -9.87
N LEU A 61 -8.34 -0.99 -8.79
CA LEU A 61 -9.09 -0.65 -7.58
C LEU A 61 -8.46 0.54 -6.87
N LEU A 62 -7.13 0.54 -6.70
CA LEU A 62 -6.39 1.68 -6.15
C LEU A 62 -6.70 2.95 -6.93
N GLN A 63 -6.54 2.91 -8.25
CA GLN A 63 -6.79 4.06 -9.13
C GLN A 63 -8.24 4.56 -9.02
N LEU A 64 -9.23 3.67 -9.00
CA LEU A 64 -10.64 4.06 -8.88
C LEU A 64 -10.95 4.70 -7.51
N ILE A 65 -10.40 4.14 -6.43
CA ILE A 65 -10.54 4.70 -5.08
C ILE A 65 -9.93 6.11 -5.04
N LEU A 66 -8.75 6.29 -5.63
CA LEU A 66 -8.08 7.59 -5.70
C LEU A 66 -8.79 8.58 -6.62
N GLN A 67 -9.56 8.09 -7.59
CA GLN A 67 -10.39 8.94 -8.44
C GLN A 67 -11.66 9.45 -7.74
N THR A 68 -12.08 8.81 -6.65
CA THR A 68 -13.22 9.24 -5.84
C THR A 68 -12.97 10.66 -5.31
N PRO A 69 -13.94 11.60 -5.42
CA PRO A 69 -13.73 12.97 -4.97
C PRO A 69 -13.31 13.01 -3.49
N PRO A 70 -12.35 13.87 -3.11
CA PRO A 70 -11.83 13.91 -1.73
C PRO A 70 -12.93 14.28 -0.73
N SER A 71 -13.99 14.98 -1.17
CA SER A 71 -15.17 15.27 -0.35
C SER A 71 -16.05 14.06 -0.02
N SER A 72 -15.82 12.89 -0.64
CA SER A 72 -16.57 11.68 -0.37
C SER A 72 -15.98 10.94 0.83
N ALA A 73 -16.85 10.54 1.76
CA ALA A 73 -16.46 9.72 2.90
C ALA A 73 -16.05 8.29 2.52
N LEU A 74 -16.10 7.92 1.22
CA LEU A 74 -15.77 6.58 0.74
C LEU A 74 -14.27 6.36 0.52
N ARG A 75 -13.51 7.43 0.23
CA ARG A 75 -12.12 7.31 -0.22
C ARG A 75 -11.23 6.61 0.81
N ALA A 76 -11.25 7.07 2.06
CA ALA A 76 -10.42 6.51 3.12
C ALA A 76 -10.85 5.09 3.56
N PRO A 77 -12.14 4.78 3.79
CA PRO A 77 -12.56 3.42 4.15
C PRO A 77 -12.21 2.36 3.12
N TYR A 78 -12.38 2.65 1.82
CA TYR A 78 -12.03 1.70 0.77
C TYR A 78 -10.52 1.57 0.58
N LEU A 79 -9.76 2.65 0.74
CA LEU A 79 -8.30 2.57 0.70
C LEU A 79 -7.78 1.75 1.89
N LEU A 80 -8.32 1.94 3.10
CA LEU A 80 -8.01 1.12 4.28
C LEU A 80 -8.27 -0.37 4.02
N ARG A 81 -9.40 -0.69 3.37
CA ARG A 81 -9.73 -2.06 2.99
C ARG A 81 -8.72 -2.62 1.99
N LEU A 82 -8.38 -1.87 0.95
CA LEU A 82 -7.40 -2.31 -0.04
C LEU A 82 -6.02 -2.54 0.58
N THR A 83 -5.56 -1.63 1.44
CA THR A 83 -4.30 -1.79 2.19
C THR A 83 -4.31 -3.06 3.02
N HIS A 84 -5.36 -3.30 3.80
CA HIS A 84 -5.50 -4.54 4.58
C HIS A 84 -5.49 -5.79 3.68
N ASP A 85 -6.29 -5.80 2.62
CA ASP A 85 -6.46 -6.97 1.77
C ASP A 85 -5.18 -7.30 0.99
N VAL A 86 -4.45 -6.28 0.52
CA VAL A 86 -3.19 -6.49 -0.21
C VAL A 86 -2.08 -6.91 0.74
N LEU A 87 -1.83 -6.16 1.83
CA LEU A 87 -0.76 -6.51 2.78
C LEU A 87 -0.99 -7.89 3.42
N GLY A 88 -2.24 -8.29 3.63
CA GLY A 88 -2.58 -9.64 4.10
C GLY A 88 -2.49 -10.73 3.03
N ALA A 89 -2.63 -10.38 1.75
CA ALA A 89 -2.61 -11.34 0.64
C ALA A 89 -1.21 -11.64 0.12
N VAL A 90 -0.32 -10.64 0.06
CA VAL A 90 1.03 -10.77 -0.53
C VAL A 90 1.81 -11.96 0.07
N PRO A 91 1.89 -12.14 1.41
CA PRO A 91 2.55 -13.31 2.01
C PRO A 91 1.96 -14.67 1.61
N GLY A 92 0.74 -14.68 1.06
CA GLY A 92 0.09 -15.89 0.57
C GLY A 92 0.63 -16.38 -0.78
N TYR A 93 1.46 -15.61 -1.47
CA TYR A 93 2.08 -15.96 -2.74
C TYR A 93 3.53 -16.44 -2.54
N PRO A 94 4.09 -17.22 -3.49
CA PRO A 94 5.52 -17.51 -3.50
C PRO A 94 6.34 -16.22 -3.56
N THR A 95 7.47 -16.18 -2.85
CA THR A 95 8.40 -15.05 -2.90
C THR A 95 8.96 -14.87 -4.32
N PRO A 96 8.90 -13.66 -4.90
CA PRO A 96 9.54 -13.38 -6.17
C PRO A 96 11.05 -13.36 -5.96
N LEU A 97 11.72 -14.43 -6.41
CA LEU A 97 13.19 -14.55 -6.36
C LEU A 97 13.88 -13.81 -7.53
N ASP A 98 13.10 -13.23 -8.43
CA ASP A 98 13.58 -12.44 -9.56
C ASP A 98 13.43 -10.93 -9.31
N THR A 99 14.38 -10.16 -9.84
CA THR A 99 14.41 -8.70 -9.69
C THR A 99 13.13 -8.04 -10.22
N SER A 100 12.56 -8.54 -11.32
CA SER A 100 11.37 -7.92 -11.93
C SER A 100 10.13 -8.05 -11.04
N GLY A 101 9.90 -9.23 -10.45
CA GLY A 101 8.79 -9.46 -9.54
C GLY A 101 8.93 -8.64 -8.26
N MET A 102 10.16 -8.52 -7.74
CA MET A 102 10.43 -7.73 -6.54
C MET A 102 10.27 -6.23 -6.77
N THR A 103 10.84 -5.69 -7.86
CA THR A 103 10.64 -4.29 -8.25
C THR A 103 9.16 -3.99 -8.48
N GLY A 104 8.42 -4.88 -9.14
CA GLY A 104 6.98 -4.69 -9.33
C GLY A 104 6.16 -4.66 -8.03
N LEU A 105 6.56 -5.41 -7.00
CA LEU A 105 5.96 -5.33 -5.67
C LEU A 105 6.28 -3.99 -5.01
N LEU A 106 7.56 -3.57 -5.04
CA LEU A 106 7.99 -2.31 -4.44
C LEU A 106 7.36 -1.10 -5.10
N ASP A 107 7.30 -1.05 -6.43
CA ASP A 107 6.63 0.01 -7.19
C ASP A 107 5.15 0.11 -6.79
N TRP A 108 4.48 -1.03 -6.62
CA TRP A 108 3.08 -1.05 -6.20
C TRP A 108 2.91 -0.56 -4.74
N LEU A 109 3.82 -0.94 -3.83
CA LEU A 109 3.79 -0.48 -2.44
C LEU A 109 4.14 1.01 -2.32
N ASP A 110 5.04 1.51 -3.16
CA ASP A 110 5.37 2.93 -3.30
C ASP A 110 4.15 3.72 -3.77
N ASP A 111 3.45 3.26 -4.81
CA ASP A 111 2.17 3.82 -5.26
C ASP A 111 1.14 3.85 -4.13
N LEU A 112 1.04 2.77 -3.35
CA LEU A 112 0.12 2.70 -2.21
C LEU A 112 0.50 3.74 -1.13
N ASP A 113 1.78 3.88 -0.80
CA ASP A 113 2.27 4.87 0.16
C ASP A 113 1.96 6.30 -0.31
N GLN A 114 2.31 6.64 -1.56
CA GLN A 114 1.99 7.95 -2.16
C GLN A 114 0.49 8.22 -2.18
N SER A 115 -0.31 7.18 -2.40
CA SER A 115 -1.77 7.28 -2.40
C SER A 115 -2.31 7.69 -1.02
N TRP A 116 -1.72 7.16 0.05
CA TRP A 116 -2.08 7.50 1.42
C TRP A 116 -1.69 8.92 1.78
N VAL A 117 -0.47 9.35 1.41
CA VAL A 117 -0.05 10.75 1.55
C VAL A 117 -1.07 11.67 0.86
N CYS A 118 -1.48 11.34 -0.38
CA CYS A 118 -2.50 12.12 -1.09
C CYS A 118 -3.83 12.19 -0.34
N VAL A 119 -4.28 11.08 0.26
CA VAL A 119 -5.54 11.04 1.01
C VAL A 119 -5.44 11.81 2.32
N LEU A 120 -4.33 11.67 3.06
CA LEU A 120 -4.10 12.33 4.34
C LEU A 120 -3.95 13.84 4.18
N SER A 121 -3.23 14.29 3.15
CA SER A 121 -3.01 15.71 2.85
C SER A 121 -4.15 16.32 1.99
N VAL A 122 -5.21 15.56 1.70
CA VAL A 122 -6.37 16.01 0.89
C VAL A 122 -5.95 16.48 -0.53
N ARG A 123 -4.90 15.86 -1.09
CA ARG A 123 -4.41 16.13 -2.45
C ARG A 123 -5.20 15.34 -3.50
N ALA A 124 -5.25 15.91 -4.70
CA ALA A 124 -5.79 15.22 -5.86
C ALA A 124 -4.77 14.18 -6.37
N TRP A 125 -5.28 13.06 -6.86
CA TRP A 125 -4.49 12.04 -7.54
C TRP A 125 -4.72 12.12 -9.05
N ASP A 126 -3.65 12.26 -9.81
CA ASP A 126 -3.61 12.14 -11.25
C ASP A 126 -3.31 10.68 -11.65
N PRO A 127 -4.15 10.04 -12.46
CA PRO A 127 -3.98 8.63 -12.80
C PRO A 127 -2.79 8.36 -13.74
N VAL A 128 -2.19 9.40 -14.33
CA VAL A 128 -1.05 9.28 -15.25
C VAL A 128 0.25 9.66 -14.54
N ASN A 129 0.22 10.70 -13.70
CA ASN A 129 1.41 11.28 -13.08
C ASN A 129 1.50 11.07 -11.56
N GLY A 130 0.52 10.43 -10.93
CA GLY A 130 0.49 10.18 -9.48
C GLY A 130 -0.01 11.39 -8.67
N PRO A 131 0.63 11.77 -7.54
CA PRO A 131 0.23 12.95 -6.76
C PRO A 131 0.19 14.19 -7.64
N ALA A 132 -0.91 14.93 -7.65
CA ALA A 132 -0.96 16.19 -8.38
C ALA A 132 -0.17 17.27 -7.64
N ASP A 133 0.72 17.99 -8.34
CA ASP A 133 1.51 19.12 -7.81
C ASP A 133 0.68 20.32 -7.30
N THR A 134 -0.64 20.26 -7.44
CA THR A 134 -1.52 21.35 -6.99
C THR A 134 -1.87 21.15 -5.53
N GLU A 135 -1.18 21.91 -4.68
CA GLU A 135 -1.54 22.10 -3.26
C GLU A 135 -3.04 22.44 -3.13
N PRO A 136 -3.78 21.75 -2.25
CA PRO A 136 -5.17 22.07 -2.01
C PRO A 136 -5.25 23.45 -1.36
N ASP A 137 -6.14 24.29 -1.87
CA ASP A 137 -6.43 25.57 -1.25
C ASP A 137 -6.84 25.35 0.21
N ALA A 138 -6.25 26.10 1.15
CA ALA A 138 -6.42 25.89 2.60
C ALA A 138 -7.90 25.94 3.02
N GLU A 139 -8.69 26.76 2.34
CA GLU A 139 -10.14 26.86 2.55
C GLU A 139 -10.90 25.62 2.08
N THR A 140 -10.39 24.92 1.06
CA THR A 140 -10.92 23.64 0.56
C THR A 140 -10.53 22.50 1.49
N ALA A 141 -9.28 22.47 1.99
CA ALA A 141 -8.80 21.46 2.94
C ALA A 141 -9.50 21.52 4.31
N ALA A 142 -10.06 22.67 4.69
CA ALA A 142 -10.87 22.83 5.91
C ALA A 142 -12.32 22.32 5.76
N LYS A 143 -12.86 22.26 4.53
CA LYS A 143 -14.25 21.88 4.24
C LYS A 143 -14.41 20.41 3.82
N VAL A 144 -13.31 19.73 3.52
CA VAL A 144 -13.30 18.32 3.12
C VAL A 144 -13.19 17.43 4.35
N SER A 145 -13.98 16.35 4.39
CA SER A 145 -13.93 15.35 5.46
C SER A 145 -12.52 14.78 5.55
N ARG A 146 -11.81 15.11 6.62
CA ARG A 146 -10.47 14.57 6.88
C ARG A 146 -10.58 13.14 7.38
N VAL A 147 -9.56 12.34 7.12
CA VAL A 147 -9.39 11.01 7.71
C VAL A 147 -9.48 11.13 9.23
N THR A 148 -10.39 10.38 9.83
CA THR A 148 -10.66 10.43 11.27
C THR A 148 -9.48 9.87 12.07
N GLN A 149 -9.37 10.25 13.35
CA GLN A 149 -8.31 9.71 14.22
C GLN A 149 -8.36 8.17 14.31
N THR A 150 -9.55 7.58 14.32
CA THR A 150 -9.73 6.12 14.32
C THR A 150 -9.19 5.49 13.04
N GLU A 151 -9.46 6.09 11.88
CA GLU A 151 -8.92 5.64 10.60
C GLU A 151 -7.39 5.78 10.55
N ARG A 152 -6.84 6.88 11.10
CA ARG A 152 -5.38 7.08 11.22
C ARG A 152 -4.72 6.02 12.09
N THR A 153 -5.28 5.74 13.28
CA THR A 153 -4.79 4.67 14.16
C THR A 153 -4.86 3.31 13.48
N ARG A 154 -5.96 3.02 12.77
CA ARG A 154 -6.12 1.78 12.03
C ARG A 154 -5.10 1.66 10.89
N LEU A 155 -4.88 2.73 10.14
CA LEU A 155 -3.87 2.78 9.08
C LEU A 155 -2.49 2.48 9.64
N ARG A 156 -2.08 3.16 10.71
CA ARG A 156 -0.78 2.92 11.36
C ARG A 156 -0.58 1.45 11.73
N GLY A 157 -1.59 0.83 12.34
CA GLY A 157 -1.54 -0.58 12.70
C GLY A 157 -1.41 -1.51 11.48
N LEU A 158 -2.11 -1.20 10.38
CA LEU A 158 -2.02 -1.97 9.14
C LEU A 158 -0.64 -1.85 8.48
N LEU A 159 -0.07 -0.65 8.44
CA LEU A 159 1.24 -0.42 7.80
C LEU A 159 2.36 -1.08 8.59
N VAL A 160 2.40 -0.89 9.91
CA VAL A 160 3.43 -1.51 10.77
C VAL A 160 3.30 -3.03 10.77
N GLY A 161 2.09 -3.57 10.97
CA GLY A 161 1.88 -5.02 10.97
C GLY A 161 2.09 -5.66 9.60
N GLY A 162 1.72 -4.95 8.53
CA GLY A 162 1.90 -5.41 7.16
C GLY A 162 3.36 -5.39 6.72
N ALA A 163 4.12 -4.35 7.07
CA ALA A 163 5.56 -4.30 6.80
C ALA A 163 6.30 -5.47 7.49
N ALA A 164 6.03 -5.69 8.79
CA ALA A 164 6.61 -6.83 9.51
C ALA A 164 6.25 -8.19 8.89
N ALA A 165 5.00 -8.37 8.44
CA ALA A 165 4.58 -9.60 7.77
C ALA A 165 5.25 -9.78 6.39
N LEU A 166 5.57 -8.70 5.68
CA LEU A 166 6.32 -8.75 4.42
C LEU A 166 7.79 -9.11 4.67
N GLU A 167 8.42 -8.54 5.70
CA GLU A 167 9.78 -8.87 6.11
C GLU A 167 9.92 -10.36 6.48
N GLU A 168 9.02 -10.87 7.33
CA GLU A 168 8.98 -12.29 7.71
C GLU A 168 8.76 -13.20 6.48
N TRP A 169 7.84 -12.82 5.60
CA TRP A 169 7.56 -13.57 4.37
C TRP A 169 8.78 -13.65 3.45
N LEU A 170 9.54 -12.56 3.33
CA LEU A 170 10.78 -12.54 2.54
C LEU A 170 11.84 -13.42 3.18
N GLY A 171 11.98 -13.38 4.51
CA GLY A 171 12.94 -14.22 5.21
C GLY A 171 12.63 -15.72 5.14
N GLY A 172 11.37 -16.10 5.26
CA GLY A 172 10.96 -17.50 5.16
C GLY A 172 11.01 -18.10 3.75
N GLY A 173 11.13 -17.26 2.71
CA GLY A 173 11.10 -17.69 1.30
C GLY A 173 12.46 -17.91 0.66
N VAL A 174 13.56 -17.64 1.36
CA VAL A 174 14.93 -17.89 0.88
C VAL A 174 15.30 -19.33 1.24
N PRO A 175 15.41 -20.26 0.28
CA PRO A 175 16.04 -21.55 0.56
C PRO A 175 17.51 -21.27 0.90
N SER A 176 17.95 -21.63 2.11
CA SER A 176 19.36 -21.60 2.54
C SER A 176 20.27 -22.19 1.44
N VAL A 177 20.91 -21.34 0.64
CA VAL A 177 21.80 -21.77 -0.47
C VAL A 177 23.19 -22.15 0.05
N CYS A 178 23.43 -22.03 1.36
CA CYS A 178 24.73 -22.27 1.98
C CYS A 178 24.77 -23.50 2.91
N SER A 179 23.73 -24.34 2.96
CA SER A 179 23.86 -25.67 3.54
C SER A 179 24.52 -26.61 2.53
N GLY A 180 25.86 -26.63 2.53
CA GLY A 180 26.62 -27.77 2.04
C GLY A 180 26.13 -29.07 2.70
N PRO A 181 26.45 -30.25 2.12
CA PRO A 181 25.94 -31.52 2.64
C PRO A 181 26.29 -31.68 4.13
N ILE A 182 25.25 -31.76 4.95
CA ILE A 182 25.30 -31.96 6.40
C ILE A 182 26.13 -33.22 6.67
N THR A 183 27.35 -33.04 7.16
CA THR A 183 28.06 -34.11 7.86
C THR A 183 27.60 -34.07 9.31
N GLU A 184 27.16 -35.21 9.85
CA GLU A 184 26.64 -35.40 11.22
C GLU A 184 27.70 -35.22 12.34
N ARG A 185 28.62 -34.26 12.20
CA ARG A 185 29.55 -33.85 13.23
C ARG A 185 29.40 -32.34 13.42
N ASP A 186 29.42 -31.92 14.68
CA ASP A 186 29.24 -30.54 15.14
C ASP A 186 27.78 -30.21 15.51
N ARG A 187 27.28 -30.94 16.51
CA ARG A 187 26.27 -30.42 17.45
C ARG A 187 27.03 -30.07 18.72
N ASP A 188 27.41 -28.81 18.89
CA ASP A 188 27.76 -28.19 20.19
C ASP A 188 27.93 -26.67 19.99
N GLY A 189 26.97 -25.85 20.45
CA GLY A 189 27.00 -24.36 20.42
C GLY A 189 26.78 -23.78 19.02
N GLU A 190 26.11 -22.66 18.77
CA GLU A 190 25.68 -21.49 19.54
C GLU A 190 24.34 -21.00 18.93
N ASP A 191 23.55 -20.27 19.72
CA ASP A 191 22.43 -19.48 19.21
C ASP A 191 23.01 -18.37 18.30
N ASP A 192 22.94 -18.52 16.97
CA ASP A 192 23.38 -17.49 16.01
C ASP A 192 22.36 -17.36 14.86
N ASP A 193 21.61 -16.26 14.93
CA ASP A 193 21.19 -15.38 13.83
C ASP A 193 20.71 -16.01 12.49
N ASP A 194 19.49 -16.56 12.48
CA ASP A 194 18.73 -16.84 11.24
C ASP A 194 18.32 -15.54 10.48
N ASP A 195 18.66 -14.35 10.98
CA ASP A 195 18.35 -13.05 10.37
C ASP A 195 19.35 -12.60 9.28
N GLU A 196 20.53 -13.25 9.17
CA GLU A 196 21.59 -12.82 8.23
C GLU A 196 21.24 -13.04 6.74
N ASP A 197 20.28 -13.92 6.42
CA ASP A 197 20.00 -14.29 5.02
C ASP A 197 19.08 -13.29 4.28
N VAL A 198 18.25 -12.51 4.98
CA VAL A 198 17.25 -11.63 4.33
C VAL A 198 17.88 -10.34 3.82
N ALA A 199 18.63 -9.68 4.70
CA ALA A 199 19.35 -8.45 4.37
C ALA A 199 20.31 -8.70 3.19
N ASP A 200 21.01 -9.83 3.21
CA ASP A 200 21.93 -10.22 2.13
C ASP A 200 21.21 -10.49 0.80
N VAL A 201 20.05 -11.15 0.80
CA VAL A 201 19.28 -11.37 -0.42
C VAL A 201 18.70 -10.06 -0.97
N LEU A 202 18.15 -9.20 -0.11
CA LEU A 202 17.64 -7.89 -0.52
C LEU A 202 18.76 -6.96 -1.00
N ALA A 203 19.94 -7.00 -0.36
CA ALA A 203 21.14 -6.29 -0.79
C ALA A 203 21.64 -6.80 -2.14
N ARG A 204 21.68 -8.13 -2.35
CA ARG A 204 22.05 -8.74 -3.63
C ARG A 204 21.09 -8.40 -4.76
N LEU A 205 19.81 -8.25 -4.44
CA LEU A 205 18.78 -7.80 -5.37
C LEU A 205 18.76 -6.27 -5.54
N GLY A 206 19.49 -5.52 -4.70
CA GLY A 206 19.56 -4.06 -4.73
C GLY A 206 18.27 -3.36 -4.31
N VAL A 207 17.44 -4.01 -3.51
CA VAL A 207 16.08 -3.57 -3.15
C VAL A 207 15.90 -3.27 -1.66
N GLN A 208 16.94 -3.46 -0.85
CA GLN A 208 16.90 -3.26 0.60
C GLN A 208 16.44 -1.85 0.98
N ASP A 209 17.02 -0.82 0.36
CA ASP A 209 16.63 0.59 0.58
C ASP A 209 15.13 0.84 0.33
N GLY A 210 14.54 0.10 -0.62
CA GLY A 210 13.11 0.20 -0.93
C GLY A 210 12.22 -0.36 0.18
N PHE A 211 12.65 -1.44 0.84
CA PHE A 211 11.95 -2.02 2.00
C PHE A 211 12.10 -1.15 3.25
N ASP A 212 13.31 -0.64 3.52
CA ASP A 212 13.58 0.24 4.66
C ASP A 212 12.81 1.56 4.56
N ALA A 213 12.51 2.01 3.33
CA ALA A 213 11.72 3.20 3.06
C ALA A 213 10.19 2.95 2.99
N LEU A 214 9.71 1.71 3.19
CA LEU A 214 8.30 1.39 3.05
C LEU A 214 7.44 2.20 4.01
N PHE A 215 6.48 2.91 3.44
CA PHE A 215 5.50 3.71 4.16
C PHE A 215 6.07 4.83 5.03
N CYS A 216 7.36 5.18 4.91
CA CYS A 216 7.96 6.27 5.69
C CYS A 216 7.19 7.58 5.49
N ARG A 217 6.83 7.92 4.25
CA ARG A 217 6.08 9.16 3.94
C ARG A 217 4.72 9.17 4.63
N THR A 218 3.96 8.08 4.53
CA THR A 218 2.67 7.98 5.23
C THR A 218 2.83 8.00 6.74
N LEU A 219 3.84 7.34 7.30
CA LEU A 219 4.07 7.30 8.75
C LEU A 219 4.50 8.67 9.31
N GLU A 220 5.29 9.43 8.56
CA GLU A 220 5.64 10.82 8.85
C GLU A 220 4.38 11.71 8.87
N GLU A 221 3.57 11.67 7.82
CA GLU A 221 2.27 12.38 7.75
C GLU A 221 1.30 11.95 8.87
N LEU A 222 1.40 10.70 9.31
CA LEU A 222 0.64 10.20 10.46
C LEU A 222 1.14 10.79 11.78
N GLY A 223 2.44 11.04 11.92
CA GLY A 223 3.11 11.59 13.09
C GLY A 223 3.07 13.12 13.22
N GLU A 224 3.19 13.87 12.13
CA GLU A 224 3.26 15.34 12.14
C GLU A 224 1.98 16.02 12.66
N LEU A 225 0.82 15.40 12.42
CA LEU A 225 -0.48 15.94 12.87
C LEU A 225 -0.80 15.68 14.36
N GLY A 226 0.05 14.94 15.08
CA GLY A 226 -0.08 14.72 16.53
C GLY A 226 0.34 15.90 17.42
N GLY A 227 0.90 16.97 16.83
CA GLY A 227 1.50 18.10 17.55
C GLY A 227 0.68 19.40 17.64
N ILE A 228 -0.55 19.47 17.08
CA ILE A 228 -1.37 20.70 17.16
C ILE A 228 -2.13 20.72 18.48
N GLY A 229 -1.38 21.03 19.55
CA GLY A 229 -1.87 21.22 20.91
C GLY A 229 -1.12 22.36 21.62
N VAL A 230 -0.82 23.45 20.91
CA VAL A 230 -0.34 24.69 21.54
C VAL A 230 -1.51 25.69 21.57
N LEU A 231 -2.12 25.82 22.75
CA LEU A 231 -3.06 26.90 23.08
C LEU A 231 -2.36 28.27 22.94
N PRO A 232 -3.07 29.33 22.51
CA PRO A 232 -2.51 30.67 22.50
C PRO A 232 -2.30 31.19 23.93
N PRO A 233 -1.19 31.91 24.22
CA PRO A 233 -1.05 32.63 25.48
C PRO A 233 -2.04 33.78 25.53
N THR A 234 -2.80 33.85 26.63
CA THR A 234 -3.66 34.97 27.03
C THR A 234 -2.86 36.22 27.37
#